data_AF-A0A0H3PAU7-F1
#
_entry.id   AF-A0A0H3PAU7-F1
#
_cell.length_a   1.000
_cell.length_b   1.000
_cell.length_c   1.000
_cell.angle_alpha   90.00
_cell.angle_beta   90.00
_cell.angle_gamma   90.00
#
_symmetry.space_group_name_H-M   'P 1'
#
loop_
_entity.id
_entity.type
_entity.pdbx_description
1 polymer ?
#
loop_
_entity_poly.entity_id
_entity_poly.type
_entity_poly.pdbx_seq_one_letter_code
_entity_poly.pdbx_strand_id
1 'polypeptide(L)'
;MEEFYPYTLTIHLLCAILFIGYLFVDVFVLGVVKKKNPNFDKSLFSATGVKIMPFVVLLLFLSGGALAGFHFKPLNLLFAVKIILAFGILSLVVFSLFCHFILKKKNPLGAFIHPFVFVLCIAIVILAKLMNYFFIPC
;
A
#
# COMPACT_ATOMS: atom_id res chain seq x y z
N MET A 1 -3.28 -26.75 6.18
CA MET A 1 -2.64 -25.42 5.96
C MET A 1 -3.27 -24.66 4.79
N GLU A 2 -3.99 -25.31 3.87
CA GLU A 2 -4.59 -24.66 2.69
C GLU A 2 -5.98 -24.02 2.93
N GLU A 3 -6.72 -24.45 3.97
CA GLU A 3 -8.06 -23.92 4.26
C GLU A 3 -8.07 -22.43 4.66
N PHE A 4 -6.96 -21.92 5.19
CA PHE A 4 -6.82 -20.52 5.60
C PHE A 4 -6.39 -19.58 4.47
N TYR A 5 -6.01 -20.13 3.31
CA TYR A 5 -5.59 -19.36 2.15
C TYR A 5 -6.68 -18.39 1.63
N PRO A 6 -7.93 -18.83 1.36
CA PRO A 6 -8.98 -17.94 0.84
C PRO A 6 -9.35 -16.82 1.83
N TYR A 7 -9.35 -17.12 3.14
CA TYR A 7 -9.60 -16.12 4.18
C TYR A 7 -8.47 -15.08 4.24
N THR A 8 -7.21 -15.53 4.22
CA THR A 8 -6.04 -14.65 4.23
C THR A 8 -6.00 -13.76 2.98
N LEU A 9 -6.33 -14.32 1.81
CA LEU A 9 -6.45 -13.57 0.56
C LEU A 9 -7.54 -12.51 0.63
N THR A 10 -8.71 -12.86 1.17
CA THR A 10 -9.82 -11.91 1.31
C THR A 10 -9.43 -10.74 2.21
N ILE A 11 -8.81 -11.02 3.37
CA ILE A 11 -8.31 -9.99 4.29
C ILE A 11 -7.25 -9.13 3.61
N HIS A 12 -6.31 -9.73 2.88
CA HIS A 12 -5.27 -9.01 2.14
C HIS A 12 -5.88 -8.02 1.13
N LEU A 13 -6.85 -8.48 0.34
CA LEU A 13 -7.54 -7.64 -0.66
C LEU A 13 -8.32 -6.51 0.01
N LEU A 14 -9.02 -6.77 1.12
CA LEU A 14 -9.71 -5.72 1.87
C LEU A 14 -8.74 -4.66 2.38
N CYS A 15 -7.60 -5.06 2.96
CA CYS A 15 -6.56 -4.12 3.38
C CYS A 15 -5.98 -3.34 2.19
N ALA A 16 -5.76 -4.00 1.05
CA ALA A 16 -5.25 -3.36 -0.16
C ALA A 16 -6.21 -2.29 -0.70
N ILE A 17 -7.51 -2.57 -0.71
CA ILE A 17 -8.54 -1.60 -1.12
C ILE A 17 -8.55 -0.38 -0.19
N LEU A 18 -8.50 -0.59 1.12
CA LEU A 18 -8.46 0.51 2.09
C LEU A 18 -7.19 1.37 1.94
N PHE A 19 -6.04 0.72 1.74
CA PHE A 19 -4.76 1.41 1.56
C PHE A 19 -4.71 2.23 0.27
N ILE A 20 -5.09 1.62 -0.87
CA ILE A 20 -5.12 2.30 -2.17
C ILE A 20 -6.17 3.42 -2.16
N GLY A 21 -7.34 3.18 -1.56
CA GLY A 21 -8.39 4.20 -1.43
C GLY A 21 -7.95 5.41 -0.59
N TYR A 22 -7.24 5.17 0.51
CA TYR A 22 -6.66 6.26 1.31
C TYR A 22 -5.64 7.08 0.49
N LEU A 23 -4.72 6.41 -0.22
CA LEU A 23 -3.75 7.08 -1.09
C LEU A 23 -4.43 7.87 -2.21
N PHE A 24 -5.50 7.32 -2.80
CA PHE A 24 -6.28 8.00 -3.83
C PHE A 24 -6.88 9.30 -3.32
N VAL A 25 -7.52 9.28 -2.15
CA VAL A 25 -8.09 10.49 -1.54
C VAL A 25 -7.01 11.50 -1.20
N ASP A 26 -5.87 11.07 -0.64
CA ASP A 26 -4.80 12.00 -0.27
C ASP A 26 -4.16 12.68 -1.49
N VAL A 27 -3.97 11.94 -2.59
CA VAL A 27 -3.34 12.45 -3.82
C VAL A 27 -4.30 13.30 -4.65
N PHE A 28 -5.50 12.79 -4.95
CA PHE A 28 -6.41 13.44 -5.90
C PHE A 28 -7.42 14.38 -5.23
N VAL A 29 -7.97 13.98 -4.08
CA VAL A 29 -9.09 14.72 -3.47
C VAL A 29 -8.58 15.89 -2.63
N LEU A 30 -7.59 15.67 -1.75
CA LEU A 30 -7.13 16.71 -0.83
C LEU A 30 -6.46 17.89 -1.55
N GLY A 31 -5.83 17.67 -2.71
CA GLY A 31 -5.30 18.74 -3.56
C GLY A 31 -6.40 19.64 -4.13
N VAL A 32 -7.49 19.05 -4.63
CA VAL A 32 -8.64 19.78 -5.20
C VAL A 32 -9.44 20.48 -4.10
N VAL A 33 -9.67 19.81 -2.97
CA VAL A 33 -10.41 20.38 -1.83
C VAL A 33 -9.68 21.59 -1.28
N LYS A 34 -8.35 21.54 -1.14
CA LYS A 34 -7.55 22.70 -0.71
C LYS A 34 -7.65 23.88 -1.69
N LYS A 35 -7.72 23.61 -3.00
CA LYS A 35 -7.89 24.65 -4.03
C LYS A 35 -9.26 25.33 -3.97
N LYS A 36 -10.33 24.57 -3.68
CA LYS A 36 -11.70 25.10 -3.56
C LYS A 36 -12.01 25.71 -2.18
N ASN A 37 -11.40 25.18 -1.12
CA ASN A 37 -11.62 25.60 0.26
C ASN A 37 -10.25 25.82 0.94
N PRO A 38 -9.69 27.03 0.87
CA PRO A 38 -8.38 27.32 1.48
C PRO A 38 -8.38 27.19 3.02
N ASN A 39 -9.56 27.29 3.65
CA ASN A 39 -9.76 27.07 5.09
C ASN A 39 -9.94 25.59 5.47
N PHE A 40 -9.88 24.66 4.50
CA PHE A 40 -10.02 23.24 4.79
C PHE A 40 -8.83 22.75 5.62
N ASP A 41 -9.10 22.33 6.85
CA ASP A 41 -8.07 21.80 7.72
C ASP A 41 -7.76 20.34 7.37
N LYS A 42 -6.69 20.13 6.59
CA LYS A 42 -6.15 18.81 6.26
C LYS A 42 -5.75 18.02 7.53
N SER A 43 -5.59 18.68 8.68
CA SER A 43 -5.17 18.04 9.93
C SER A 43 -6.15 16.97 10.41
N LEU A 44 -7.46 17.15 10.23
CA LEU A 44 -8.47 16.18 10.67
C LEU A 44 -8.38 14.87 9.89
N PHE A 45 -8.28 14.96 8.57
CA PHE A 45 -8.11 13.78 7.71
C PHE A 45 -6.76 13.08 7.98
N SER A 46 -5.69 13.88 8.12
CA SER A 46 -4.36 13.36 8.43
C SER A 46 -4.29 12.70 9.81
N ALA A 47 -4.96 13.24 10.82
CA ALA A 47 -4.94 12.70 12.19
C ALA A 47 -5.60 11.33 12.27
N THR A 48 -6.76 11.17 11.62
CA THR A 48 -7.45 9.88 11.54
C THR A 48 -6.66 8.89 10.67
N GLY A 49 -6.15 9.35 9.52
CA GLY A 49 -5.35 8.54 8.61
C GLY A 49 -4.08 7.99 9.25
N VAL A 50 -3.33 8.83 9.97
CA VAL A 50 -2.06 8.46 10.63
C VAL A 50 -2.25 7.43 11.74
N LYS A 51 -3.40 7.41 12.40
CA LYS A 51 -3.69 6.42 13.46
C LYS A 51 -4.05 5.04 12.89
N ILE A 52 -4.78 5.02 11.78
CA ILE A 52 -5.33 3.78 11.20
C ILE A 52 -4.39 3.17 10.16
N MET A 53 -3.72 3.98 9.34
CA MET A 53 -2.87 3.49 8.25
C MET A 53 -1.72 2.56 8.65
N PRO A 54 -0.97 2.80 9.74
CA PRO A 54 0.10 1.89 10.16
C PRO A 54 -0.42 0.48 10.40
N PHE A 55 -1.61 0.38 11.01
CA PHE A 55 -2.25 -0.89 11.29
C PHE A 55 -2.71 -1.59 9.99
N VAL A 56 -3.34 -0.85 9.08
CA VAL A 56 -3.78 -1.38 7.77
C VAL A 56 -2.59 -1.87 6.95
N VAL A 57 -1.50 -1.10 6.88
CA VAL A 57 -0.29 -1.46 6.14
C VAL A 57 0.39 -2.69 6.75
N LEU A 58 0.48 -2.76 8.08
CA LEU A 58 1.06 -3.90 8.77
C LEU A 58 0.26 -5.17 8.46
N LEU A 59 -1.07 -5.10 8.53
CA LEU A 59 -1.96 -6.23 8.22
C LEU A 59 -1.90 -6.62 6.74
N LEU A 60 -1.77 -5.65 5.84
CA LEU A 60 -1.55 -5.87 4.41
C LEU A 60 -0.25 -6.63 4.14
N PHE A 61 0.84 -6.25 4.81
CA PHE A 61 2.14 -6.88 4.61
C PHE A 61 2.23 -8.26 5.26
N LEU A 62 1.67 -8.43 6.47
CA LEU A 62 1.56 -9.72 7.14
C LEU A 62 0.77 -10.72 6.29
N SER A 63 -0.40 -10.31 5.81
CA SER A 63 -1.23 -11.15 4.93
C SER A 63 -0.54 -11.43 3.60
N GLY A 64 0.07 -10.42 2.95
CA GLY A 64 0.81 -10.60 1.70
C GLY A 64 2.03 -11.53 1.84
N GLY A 65 2.75 -11.42 2.95
CA GLY A 65 3.86 -12.30 3.29
C GLY A 65 3.41 -13.74 3.53
N ALA A 66 2.27 -13.94 4.21
CA ALA A 66 1.68 -15.27 4.38
C ALA A 66 1.32 -15.89 3.02
N LEU A 67 0.67 -15.13 2.13
CA LEU A 67 0.37 -15.57 0.75
C LEU A 67 1.62 -15.94 -0.06
N ALA A 68 2.70 -15.16 0.10
CA ALA A 68 3.97 -15.47 -0.53
C ALA A 68 4.59 -16.75 0.04
N GLY A 69 4.48 -16.96 1.36
CA GLY A 69 4.86 -18.18 2.07
C GLY A 69 4.25 -19.44 1.46
N PHE A 70 2.97 -19.38 1.10
CA PHE A 70 2.26 -20.51 0.46
C PHE A 70 2.73 -20.79 -0.98
N HIS A 71 3.30 -19.81 -1.68
CA HIS A 71 3.70 -19.91 -3.10
C HIS A 71 5.23 -20.03 -3.31
N PHE A 72 5.99 -20.47 -2.30
CA PHE A 72 7.46 -20.44 -2.32
C PHE A 72 8.14 -21.33 -3.39
N LYS A 73 7.39 -22.10 -4.19
CA LYS A 73 7.92 -22.88 -5.31
C LYS A 73 6.97 -22.86 -6.52
N PRO A 74 7.48 -22.68 -7.76
CA PRO A 74 8.82 -22.24 -8.17
C PRO A 74 8.93 -20.70 -8.16
N LEU A 75 10.11 -20.19 -7.77
CA LEU A 75 10.37 -18.76 -7.59
C LEU A 75 10.61 -18.10 -8.95
N ASN A 76 9.54 -17.60 -9.58
CA ASN A 76 9.63 -16.91 -10.87
C ASN A 76 10.25 -15.52 -10.75
N LEU A 77 10.95 -15.07 -11.80
CA LEU A 77 11.53 -13.73 -11.88
C LEU A 77 10.48 -12.62 -11.66
N LEU A 78 9.27 -12.77 -12.21
CA LEU A 78 8.15 -11.83 -11.98
C LEU A 78 7.69 -11.80 -10.51
N PHE A 79 7.71 -12.95 -9.82
CA PHE A 79 7.35 -13.04 -8.42
C PHE A 79 8.43 -12.39 -7.53
N ALA A 80 9.71 -12.59 -7.85
CA ALA A 80 10.82 -11.94 -7.17
C ALA A 80 10.77 -10.41 -7.32
N VAL A 81 10.52 -9.90 -8.52
CA VAL A 81 10.34 -8.45 -8.77
C VAL A 81 9.17 -7.90 -7.95
N LYS A 82 8.05 -8.62 -7.88
CA LYS A 82 6.89 -8.22 -7.07
C LYS A 82 7.24 -8.14 -5.58
N ILE A 83 7.99 -9.10 -5.04
CA ILE A 83 8.45 -9.08 -3.63
C ILE A 83 9.40 -7.91 -3.37
N ILE A 84 10.36 -7.66 -4.28
CA ILE A 84 11.30 -6.54 -4.16
C ILE A 84 10.53 -5.20 -4.16
N LEU A 85 9.56 -5.03 -5.06
CA LEU A 85 8.71 -3.83 -5.08
C LEU A 85 7.90 -3.69 -3.79
N ALA A 86 7.33 -4.78 -3.28
CA ALA A 86 6.57 -4.77 -2.03
C ALA A 86 7.45 -4.39 -0.83
N PHE A 87 8.66 -4.93 -0.74
CA PHE A 87 9.64 -4.53 0.28
C PHE A 87 10.08 -3.07 0.13
N GLY A 88 10.23 -2.57 -1.11
CA GLY A 88 10.48 -1.17 -1.39
C GLY A 88 9.37 -0.26 -0.87
N ILE A 89 8.11 -0.61 -1.11
CA ILE A 89 6.95 0.10 -0.54
C ILE A 89 6.98 0.03 0.99
N LEU A 90 7.23 -1.15 1.58
CA LEU A 90 7.29 -1.27 3.04
C LEU A 90 8.38 -0.40 3.63
N SER A 91 9.58 -0.38 3.04
CA SER A 91 10.67 0.48 3.48
C SER A 91 10.28 1.97 3.40
N LEU A 92 9.66 2.39 2.30
CA LEU A 92 9.17 3.76 2.12
C LEU A 92 8.06 4.13 3.13
N VAL A 93 7.11 3.22 3.38
CA VAL A 93 6.01 3.45 4.32
C VAL A 93 6.51 3.45 5.75
N VAL A 94 7.39 2.51 6.14
CA VAL A 94 8.01 2.48 7.46
C VAL A 94 8.87 3.71 7.67
N PHE A 95 9.67 4.13 6.68
CA PHE A 95 10.46 5.36 6.75
C PHE A 95 9.57 6.60 6.88
N SER A 96 8.50 6.68 6.08
CA SER A 96 7.51 7.77 6.15
C SER A 96 6.82 7.84 7.52
N LEU A 97 6.40 6.68 8.06
CA LEU A 97 5.81 6.57 9.39
C LEU A 97 6.81 6.87 10.49
N PHE A 98 8.06 6.40 10.38
CA PHE A 98 9.13 6.67 11.33
C PHE A 98 9.43 8.18 11.38
N CYS A 99 9.56 8.84 10.23
CA CYS A 99 9.68 10.30 10.17
C CYS A 99 8.45 11.01 10.73
N HIS A 100 7.24 10.51 10.52
CA HIS A 100 6.05 11.15 11.06
C HIS A 100 5.93 10.98 12.58
N PHE A 101 6.22 9.78 13.10
CA PHE A 101 6.04 9.41 14.50
C PHE A 101 7.18 9.91 15.40
N ILE A 102 8.42 9.91 14.90
CA ILE A 102 9.62 10.33 15.67
C ILE A 102 9.96 11.80 15.45
N LEU A 103 9.84 12.34 14.23
CA LEU A 103 10.30 13.71 13.97
C LEU A 103 9.27 14.81 14.31
N LYS A 104 7.99 14.49 14.59
CA LYS A 104 6.92 15.44 14.96
C LYS A 104 6.85 16.73 14.11
N LYS A 105 7.43 16.72 12.92
CA LYS A 105 7.46 17.87 12.00
C LYS A 105 6.45 17.62 10.90
N LYS A 106 5.71 18.68 10.56
CA LYS A 106 4.70 18.71 9.51
C LYS A 106 5.41 18.43 8.17
N ASN A 107 5.55 17.15 7.81
CA ASN A 107 6.39 16.76 6.68
C ASN A 107 5.78 17.29 5.37
N PRO A 108 6.42 18.24 4.68
CA PRO A 108 5.98 18.67 3.35
C PRO A 108 6.20 17.58 2.29
N LEU A 109 6.91 16.49 2.65
CA LEU A 109 7.30 15.39 1.77
C LEU A 109 6.31 14.21 1.73
N GLY A 110 5.32 14.15 2.63
CA GLY A 110 4.22 13.16 2.51
C GLY A 110 3.44 13.33 1.20
N ALA A 111 3.34 14.57 0.71
CA ALA A 111 2.70 14.90 -0.55
C ALA A 111 3.41 14.33 -1.79
N PHE A 112 4.70 13.97 -1.71
CA PHE A 112 5.44 13.33 -2.80
C PHE A 112 5.55 11.82 -2.61
N ILE A 113 5.68 11.36 -1.36
CA ILE A 113 5.76 9.93 -1.06
C ILE A 113 4.42 9.24 -1.37
N HIS A 114 3.28 9.83 -1.02
CA HIS A 114 1.97 9.22 -1.26
C HIS A 114 1.66 8.99 -2.75
N PRO A 115 1.83 9.95 -3.68
CA PRO A 115 1.65 9.68 -5.10
C PRO A 115 2.68 8.69 -5.65
N PHE A 116 3.93 8.71 -5.16
CA PHE A 116 4.92 7.72 -5.57
C PHE A 116 4.53 6.30 -5.15
N VAL A 117 4.11 6.12 -3.89
CA VAL A 117 3.60 4.84 -3.38
C VAL A 117 2.33 4.43 -4.12
N PHE A 118 1.45 5.37 -4.47
CA PHE A 118 0.25 5.08 -5.27
C PHE A 118 0.61 4.54 -6.66
N VAL A 119 1.57 5.16 -7.36
CA VAL A 119 2.06 4.69 -8.66
C VAL A 119 2.69 3.29 -8.53
N LEU A 120 3.48 3.05 -7.47
CA LEU A 120 4.04 1.73 -7.18
C LEU A 120 2.95 0.69 -6.90
N CYS A 121 1.90 1.03 -6.15
CA CYS A 121 0.75 0.15 -5.92
C CYS A 121 0.06 -0.23 -7.23
N ILE A 122 -0.17 0.73 -8.13
CA ILE A 122 -0.73 0.45 -9.46
C ILE A 122 0.20 -0.48 -10.25
N ALA A 123 1.51 -0.21 -10.24
CA ALA A 123 2.50 -1.06 -10.90
C ALA A 123 2.45 -2.51 -10.37
N ILE A 124 2.30 -2.71 -9.06
CA ILE A 124 2.15 -4.04 -8.44
C ILE A 124 0.85 -4.73 -8.89
N VAL A 125 -0.28 -4.01 -8.96
CA VAL A 125 -1.55 -4.58 -9.44
C VAL A 125 -1.44 -5.01 -10.90
N ILE A 126 -0.82 -4.19 -11.74
CA ILE A 126 -0.55 -4.51 -13.15
C ILE A 126 0.36 -5.74 -13.26
N LEU A 127 1.47 -5.78 -12.50
CA LEU A 127 2.37 -6.93 -12.44
C LEU A 127 1.65 -8.21 -11.99
N ALA A 128 0.79 -8.12 -10.98
CA ALA A 128 0.02 -9.25 -10.48
C ALA A 128 -0.92 -9.81 -11.55
N LYS A 129 -1.58 -8.92 -12.31
CA LYS A 129 -2.45 -9.32 -13.42
C LYS A 129 -1.65 -9.90 -14.59
N LEU A 130 -0.51 -9.29 -14.94
CA LEU A 130 0.42 -9.80 -15.97
C LEU A 130 0.93 -11.20 -15.62
N MET A 131 1.27 -11.45 -14.36
CA MET A 131 1.67 -12.78 -13.88
C MET A 131 0.56 -13.81 -14.11
N ASN A 132 -0.72 -13.44 -13.90
CA ASN A 132 -1.85 -14.31 -14.19
C ASN A 132 -1.97 -14.64 -15.69
N TYR A 133 -1.70 -13.68 -16.58
CA TYR A 133 -1.74 -13.91 -18.04
C TYR A 133 -0.52 -14.66 -18.58
N PHE A 134 0.68 -14.40 -18.05
CA PHE A 134 1.93 -15.00 -18.56
C PHE A 134 2.23 -16.36 -17.94
N PHE A 135 1.73 -16.65 -16.74
CA PHE A 135 2.03 -17.87 -15.98
C PHE A 135 0.89 -18.90 -15.97
N ILE A 136 -0.32 -18.52 -16.39
CA ILE A 136 -1.44 -19.45 -16.63
C ILE A 136 -1.84 -19.42 -18.11
N PRO A 137 -1.01 -19.93 -19.05
CA PRO A 137 -1.55 -20.37 -20.32
C PRO A 137 -2.20 -21.74 -20.05
N CYS A 138 -3.54 -21.75 -19.93
CA CYS A 138 -4.44 -22.92 -19.94
C CYS A 138 -3.90 -24.24 -19.34
#